data_AF-A0A7S2F6B4-F1
#
_entry.id   AF-A0A7S2F6B4-F1
#
_cell.length_a   1.000
_cell.length_b   1.000
_cell.length_c   1.000
_cell.angle_alpha   90.00
_cell.angle_beta   90.00
_cell.angle_gamma   90.00
#
_symmetry.space_group_name_H-M   'P 1'
#
loop_
_entity.id
_entity.type
_entity.pdbx_description
1 polymer ?
#
loop_
_entity_poly.entity_id
_entity_poly.type
_entity_poly.pdbx_seq_one_letter_code
_entity_poly.pdbx_strand_id
1 'polypeptide(L)'
;NNPSGTGVYVYNTHFCCCGCSQKSQLKSAVLIQKHMVENRKYPNEPVFLTGDFNAAENMDAIRWLKGELPSPANELCFVDTFRELHPEKNGNTGHVFKIDYIFGPCNAEVVAARIASVTPAGSDHYPVSAVVRV
;
A
#
# COMPACT_ATOMS: atom_id res chain seq x y z
N ASN A 1 14.35 9.10 17.62
CA ASN A 1 13.10 9.05 18.40
C ASN A 1 12.42 10.40 18.36
N ASN A 2 11.10 10.43 18.16
CA ASN A 2 10.30 11.64 18.12
C ASN A 2 10.11 12.24 19.54
N PRO A 3 10.48 13.51 19.78
CA PRO A 3 10.37 14.13 21.11
C PRO A 3 8.93 14.50 21.54
N SER A 4 7.91 14.42 20.66
CA SER A 4 6.52 14.77 20.98
C SER A 4 5.61 13.58 21.38
N GLY A 5 6.10 12.35 21.33
CA GLY A 5 5.30 11.11 21.42
C GLY A 5 5.41 10.25 20.16
N THR A 6 4.64 9.16 20.07
CA THR A 6 4.57 8.30 18.88
C THR A 6 3.99 9.04 17.67
N GLY A 7 4.58 8.85 16.49
CA GLY A 7 4.15 9.47 15.23
C GLY A 7 3.88 8.42 14.16
N VAL A 8 3.24 8.81 13.06
CA VAL A 8 3.06 7.94 11.89
C VAL A 8 3.37 8.73 10.62
N TYR A 9 3.97 8.08 9.64
CA TYR A 9 4.05 8.61 8.28
C TYR A 9 2.94 8.01 7.43
N VAL A 10 2.20 8.85 6.73
CA VAL A 10 1.17 8.41 5.78
C VAL A 10 1.50 8.97 4.41
N TYR A 11 1.72 8.08 3.46
CA TYR A 11 1.91 8.41 2.06
C TYR A 11 0.68 7.98 1.27
N ASN A 12 0.30 8.79 0.29
CA ASN A 12 -0.73 8.45 -0.68
C ASN A 12 -0.17 8.62 -2.09
N THR A 13 -0.52 7.71 -2.99
CA THR A 13 -0.09 7.78 -4.39
C THR A 13 -1.20 7.37 -5.35
N HIS A 14 -1.02 7.68 -6.62
CA HIS A 14 -1.84 7.16 -7.70
C HIS A 14 -0.90 6.81 -8.86
N PHE A 15 -0.76 5.53 -9.18
CA PHE A 15 0.12 5.10 -10.27
C PHE A 15 -0.60 5.24 -11.61
N CYS A 16 0.18 5.56 -12.64
CA CYS A 16 -0.34 5.76 -13.98
C CYS A 16 -1.17 4.56 -14.47
N CYS A 17 -2.33 4.85 -15.05
CA CYS A 17 -3.20 3.93 -15.75
C CYS A 17 -3.22 4.21 -17.27
N CYS A 18 -3.96 3.40 -18.04
CA CYS A 18 -4.43 3.71 -19.40
C CYS A 18 -3.35 4.25 -20.38
N GLY A 19 -2.30 3.46 -20.63
CA GLY A 19 -1.21 3.80 -21.58
C GLY A 19 0.19 3.61 -20.99
N CYS A 20 0.28 3.40 -19.68
CA CYS A 20 1.52 3.06 -18.99
C CYS A 20 1.78 1.54 -18.97
N SER A 21 3.07 1.17 -19.01
CA SER A 21 3.51 -0.22 -18.90
C SER A 21 3.61 -0.66 -17.44
N GLN A 22 3.55 -1.97 -17.18
CA GLN A 22 3.84 -2.53 -15.85
C GLN A 22 5.24 -2.12 -15.34
N LYS A 23 6.20 -1.94 -16.26
CA LYS A 23 7.54 -1.42 -15.95
C LYS A 23 7.49 0.00 -15.41
N SER A 24 6.56 0.84 -15.87
CA SER A 24 6.38 2.20 -15.35
C SER A 24 5.85 2.16 -13.92
N GLN A 25 4.88 1.29 -13.63
CA GLN A 25 4.35 1.10 -12.28
C GLN A 25 5.41 0.57 -11.31
N LEU A 26 6.26 -0.38 -11.75
CA LEU A 26 7.39 -0.83 -10.96
C LEU A 26 8.37 0.31 -10.66
N LYS A 27 8.70 1.16 -11.63
CA LYS A 27 9.55 2.35 -11.39
C LYS A 27 8.91 3.29 -10.37
N SER A 28 7.59 3.48 -10.40
CA SER A 28 6.87 4.28 -9.41
C SER A 28 6.94 3.65 -8.01
N ALA A 29 6.79 2.32 -7.89
CA ALA A 29 6.95 1.59 -6.64
C ALA A 29 8.37 1.73 -6.04
N VAL A 30 9.40 1.59 -6.88
CA VAL A 30 10.80 1.81 -6.46
C VAL A 30 11.01 3.25 -6.00
N LEU A 31 10.51 4.23 -6.77
CA LEU A 31 10.70 5.64 -6.47
C LEU A 31 10.02 6.06 -5.17
N ILE A 32 8.77 5.65 -4.94
CA ILE A 32 8.05 6.02 -3.71
C ILE A 32 8.70 5.37 -2.48
N GLN A 33 9.11 4.10 -2.56
CA GLN A 33 9.81 3.44 -1.46
C GLN A 33 11.14 4.12 -1.14
N LYS A 34 11.94 4.44 -2.16
CA LYS A 34 13.17 5.21 -2.01
C LYS A 34 12.92 6.57 -1.35
N HIS A 35 11.89 7.29 -1.79
CA HIS A 35 11.51 8.56 -1.20
C HIS A 35 11.17 8.43 0.30
N MET A 36 10.38 7.42 0.68
CA MET A 36 10.03 7.14 2.08
C MET A 36 11.24 6.77 2.94
N VAL A 37 12.24 6.10 2.37
CA VAL A 37 13.49 5.78 3.06
C VAL A 37 14.32 7.05 3.29
N GLU A 38 14.54 7.84 2.24
CA GLU A 38 15.50 8.95 2.26
C GLU A 38 15.00 10.20 2.99
N ASN A 39 13.69 10.40 3.11
CA ASN A 39 13.12 11.70 3.50
C ASN A 39 12.40 11.69 4.87
N ARG A 40 12.33 10.56 5.57
CA ARG A 40 11.71 10.51 6.90
C ARG A 40 12.68 11.00 7.97
N LYS A 41 12.30 12.07 8.66
CA LYS A 41 13.03 12.61 9.83
C LYS A 41 13.18 11.58 10.96
N TYR A 42 12.19 10.71 11.14
CA TYR A 42 12.16 9.69 12.19
C TYR A 42 12.00 8.29 11.56
N PRO A 43 13.10 7.60 11.19
CA PRO A 43 13.04 6.37 10.39
C PRO A 43 12.38 5.18 11.10
N ASN A 44 12.31 5.22 12.44
CA ASN A 44 11.70 4.16 13.25
C ASN A 44 10.18 4.32 13.41
N GLU A 45 9.59 5.44 13.01
CA GLU A 45 8.13 5.61 13.07
C GLU A 45 7.47 4.76 11.97
N PRO A 46 6.30 4.16 12.23
CA PRO A 46 5.57 3.35 11.27
C PRO A 46 5.22 4.14 10.00
N VAL A 47 5.24 3.44 8.87
CA VAL A 47 4.90 3.97 7.56
C VAL A 47 3.67 3.26 7.03
N PHE A 48 2.67 4.06 6.67
CA PHE A 48 1.52 3.63 5.90
C PHE A 48 1.61 4.17 4.49
N LEU A 49 1.29 3.33 3.51
CA LEU A 49 1.23 3.72 2.11
C LEU A 49 -0.16 3.36 1.57
N THR A 50 -0.84 4.34 1.00
CA THR A 50 -2.20 4.20 0.49
C THR A 50 -2.28 4.65 -0.96
N GLY A 51 -3.34 4.25 -1.67
CA GLY A 51 -3.62 4.79 -3.00
C GLY A 51 -4.18 3.79 -3.99
N ASP A 52 -4.40 4.29 -5.20
CA ASP A 52 -4.70 3.51 -6.41
C ASP A 52 -3.39 3.22 -7.14
N PHE A 53 -2.97 1.96 -7.13
CA PHE A 53 -1.71 1.54 -7.72
C PHE A 53 -1.87 1.12 -9.17
N ASN A 54 -3.10 1.05 -9.69
CA ASN A 54 -3.42 0.53 -11.02
C ASN A 54 -2.68 -0.80 -11.36
N ALA A 55 -2.32 -1.55 -10.33
CA ALA A 55 -1.47 -2.73 -10.41
C ALA A 55 -2.09 -3.79 -9.51
N ALA A 56 -2.36 -4.95 -10.10
CA ALA A 56 -2.91 -6.10 -9.40
C ALA A 56 -1.89 -6.75 -8.46
N GLU A 57 -2.39 -7.60 -7.57
CA GLU A 57 -1.63 -8.16 -6.44
C GLU A 57 -0.38 -8.95 -6.85
N ASN A 58 -0.43 -9.60 -8.01
CA ASN A 58 0.65 -10.41 -8.55
C ASN A 58 1.63 -9.62 -9.43
N MET A 59 1.39 -8.33 -9.66
CA MET A 59 2.25 -7.51 -10.50
C MET A 59 3.50 -7.06 -9.75
N ASP A 60 4.62 -6.92 -10.47
CA ASP A 60 5.93 -6.65 -9.88
C ASP A 60 5.96 -5.37 -9.03
N ALA A 61 5.15 -4.37 -9.35
CA ALA A 61 5.05 -3.15 -8.54
C ALA A 61 4.54 -3.41 -7.12
N ILE A 62 3.51 -4.25 -6.96
CA ILE A 62 2.96 -4.62 -5.65
C ILE A 62 3.92 -5.57 -4.94
N ARG A 63 4.43 -6.58 -5.66
CA ARG A 63 5.41 -7.54 -5.13
C ARG A 63 6.69 -6.86 -4.62
N TRP A 64 7.15 -5.81 -5.30
CA TRP A 64 8.25 -4.95 -4.87
C TRP A 64 7.94 -4.27 -3.52
N LEU A 65 6.78 -3.63 -3.40
CA LEU A 65 6.38 -2.95 -2.16
C LEU A 65 6.24 -3.93 -0.98
N LYS A 66 5.78 -5.14 -1.24
CA LYS A 66 5.69 -6.22 -0.23
C LYS A 66 7.05 -6.85 0.13
N GLY A 67 8.14 -6.47 -0.56
CA GLY A 67 9.46 -7.06 -0.35
C GLY A 67 9.62 -8.48 -0.88
N GLU A 68 8.74 -8.91 -1.80
CA GLU A 68 8.80 -10.25 -2.42
C GLU A 68 9.78 -10.33 -3.59
N LEU A 69 10.23 -9.18 -4.10
CA LEU A 69 11.25 -9.10 -5.13
C LEU A 69 12.60 -8.73 -4.50
N PRO A 70 13.73 -9.25 -5.02
CA PRO A 70 15.06 -8.86 -4.54
C PRO A 70 15.26 -7.35 -4.65
N SER A 71 15.48 -6.69 -3.51
CA SER A 71 15.84 -5.28 -3.44
C SER A 71 17.24 -5.13 -2.83
N PRO A 72 18.13 -4.30 -3.42
CA PRO A 72 19.45 -4.00 -2.83
C PRO A 72 19.37 -3.30 -1.47
N ALA A 73 18.19 -2.84 -1.06
CA ALA A 73 17.91 -2.33 0.27
C ALA A 73 16.48 -2.74 0.68
N ASN A 74 16.36 -3.81 1.46
CA ASN A 74 15.10 -4.23 2.11
C ASN A 74 14.79 -3.31 3.31
N GLU A 75 14.71 -1.99 3.09
CA GLU A 75 14.58 -1.04 4.21
C GLU A 75 13.14 -0.83 4.68
N LEU A 76 12.15 -1.07 3.82
CA LEU A 76 10.73 -1.06 4.17
C LEU A 76 10.04 -2.22 3.45
N CYS A 77 9.46 -3.18 4.18
CA CYS A 77 8.44 -4.05 3.60
C CYS A 77 7.06 -3.60 4.08
N PHE A 78 6.04 -3.93 3.29
CA PHE A 78 4.67 -3.60 3.59
C PHE A 78 3.80 -4.86 3.64
N VAL A 79 2.86 -4.90 4.59
CA VAL A 79 1.74 -5.85 4.56
C VAL A 79 0.55 -5.23 3.86
N ASP A 80 -0.12 -6.00 3.01
CA ASP A 80 -1.45 -5.61 2.48
C ASP A 80 -2.48 -5.87 3.57
N THR A 81 -2.98 -4.79 4.20
CA THR A 81 -3.87 -4.90 5.35
C THR A 81 -5.15 -5.69 5.06
N PHE A 82 -5.67 -5.65 3.83
CA PHE A 82 -6.84 -6.45 3.49
C PHE A 82 -6.54 -7.94 3.44
N ARG A 83 -5.40 -8.32 2.83
CA ARG A 83 -5.02 -9.73 2.68
C ARG A 83 -4.53 -10.35 3.98
N GLU A 84 -3.99 -9.55 4.90
CA GLU A 84 -3.63 -10.03 6.24
C GLU A 84 -4.84 -10.65 6.97
N LEU A 85 -6.01 -10.00 6.90
CA LEU A 85 -7.22 -10.50 7.54
C LEU A 85 -8.10 -11.37 6.64
N HIS A 86 -8.03 -11.19 5.32
CA HIS A 86 -8.91 -11.85 4.37
C HIS A 86 -8.13 -12.46 3.20
N PRO A 87 -7.30 -13.51 3.45
CA PRO A 87 -6.42 -14.07 2.42
C PRO A 87 -7.19 -14.55 1.19
N GLU A 88 -8.38 -15.13 1.39
CA GLU A 88 -9.15 -15.79 0.32
C GLU A 88 -10.39 -15.00 -0.16
N LYS A 89 -10.70 -13.84 0.43
CA LYS A 89 -11.90 -13.09 0.02
C LYS A 89 -11.67 -12.36 -1.30
N ASN A 90 -12.76 -12.01 -1.97
CA ASN A 90 -12.69 -11.09 -3.11
C ASN A 90 -12.12 -9.74 -2.64
N GLY A 91 -11.01 -9.32 -3.25
CA GLY A 91 -10.29 -8.10 -2.93
C GLY A 91 -10.53 -6.96 -3.92
N ASN A 92 -11.45 -7.11 -4.87
CA ASN A 92 -11.60 -6.16 -5.96
C ASN A 92 -12.03 -4.77 -5.48
N THR A 93 -11.34 -3.76 -5.99
CA THR A 93 -11.60 -2.35 -5.69
C THR A 93 -11.96 -1.59 -6.97
N GLY A 94 -11.35 -1.92 -8.11
CA GLY A 94 -11.68 -1.41 -9.45
C GLY A 94 -12.53 -2.41 -10.24
N HIS A 95 -13.70 -2.79 -9.73
CA HIS A 95 -14.62 -3.81 -10.27
C HIS A 95 -14.06 -5.25 -10.37
N VAL A 96 -13.06 -5.47 -11.23
CA VAL A 96 -12.53 -6.79 -11.59
C VAL A 96 -11.19 -7.12 -10.95
N PHE A 97 -10.46 -6.13 -10.47
CA PHE A 97 -9.16 -6.32 -9.83
C PHE A 97 -9.04 -5.54 -8.52
N LYS A 98 -8.23 -6.06 -7.60
CA LYS A 98 -7.70 -5.29 -6.48
C LYS A 98 -6.58 -4.39 -7.00
N ILE A 99 -6.79 -3.09 -6.98
CA ILE A 99 -5.78 -2.09 -7.40
C ILE A 99 -5.60 -0.97 -6.38
N ASP A 100 -6.50 -0.88 -5.39
CA ASP A 100 -6.40 0.06 -4.29
C ASP A 100 -5.90 -0.67 -3.03
N TYR A 101 -4.92 -0.07 -2.36
CA TYR A 101 -4.24 -0.70 -1.24
C TYR A 101 -4.14 0.26 -0.06
N ILE A 102 -4.26 -0.32 1.14
CA ILE A 102 -3.73 0.24 2.37
C ILE A 102 -2.62 -0.71 2.83
N PHE A 103 -1.39 -0.25 2.65
CA PHE A 103 -0.19 -0.94 3.11
C PHE A 103 0.20 -0.45 4.51
N GLY A 104 0.44 -1.39 5.42
CA GLY A 104 0.95 -1.13 6.76
C GLY A 104 2.38 -1.63 6.96
N PRO A 105 3.05 -1.26 8.06
CA PRO A 105 4.36 -1.79 8.42
C PRO A 105 4.39 -3.33 8.51
N CYS A 106 5.53 -3.97 8.22
CA CYS A 106 5.65 -5.45 8.25
C CYS A 106 5.14 -6.12 9.53
N ASN A 107 5.28 -5.43 10.68
CA ASN A 107 4.95 -5.94 12.01
C ASN A 107 3.63 -5.37 12.57
N ALA A 108 2.82 -4.75 11.72
CA ALA A 108 1.57 -4.13 12.15
C ALA A 108 0.50 -5.17 12.50
N GLU A 109 -0.23 -4.95 13.59
CA GLU A 109 -1.40 -5.75 13.92
C GLU A 109 -2.62 -5.16 13.19
N VAL A 110 -3.13 -5.88 12.19
CA VAL A 110 -4.35 -5.49 11.49
C VAL A 110 -5.56 -5.96 12.29
N VAL A 111 -6.26 -5.02 12.92
CA VAL A 111 -7.42 -5.29 13.79
C VAL A 111 -8.71 -5.47 12.98
N ALA A 112 -8.86 -4.65 11.94
CA ALA A 112 -9.98 -4.75 11.00
C ALA A 112 -9.55 -4.29 9.61
N ALA A 113 -10.12 -4.89 8.57
CA ALA A 113 -9.94 -4.45 7.20
C ALA A 113 -11.21 -4.77 6.41
N ARG A 114 -11.61 -3.85 5.52
CA ARG A 114 -12.84 -3.97 4.73
C ARG A 114 -12.69 -3.25 3.40
N ILE A 115 -13.24 -3.87 2.37
CA ILE A 115 -13.60 -3.22 1.10
C ILE A 115 -15.12 -3.04 1.11
N ALA A 116 -15.59 -1.83 0.83
CA ALA A 116 -17.03 -1.57 0.77
C ALA A 116 -17.68 -2.33 -0.40
N SER A 117 -18.92 -2.77 -0.24
CA SER A 117 -19.68 -3.45 -1.30
C SER A 117 -20.45 -2.49 -2.21
N VAL A 118 -20.37 -1.19 -1.93
CA VAL A 118 -21.02 -0.11 -2.68
C VAL A 118 -20.02 1.01 -2.85
N THR A 119 -20.03 1.63 -4.03
CA THR A 119 -19.21 2.81 -4.28
C THR A 119 -19.95 4.06 -3.77
N PRO A 120 -19.24 5.04 -3.17
CA PRO A 120 -19.81 6.35 -2.90
C PRO A 120 -20.27 7.03 -4.19
N ALA A 121 -21.25 7.93 -4.09
CA ALA A 121 -21.68 8.72 -5.23
C ALA A 121 -20.49 9.49 -5.84
N GLY A 122 -20.24 9.27 -7.14
CA GLY A 122 -19.12 9.87 -7.86
C GLY A 122 -17.82 9.06 -7.87
N SER A 123 -17.83 7.81 -7.40
CA SER A 123 -16.69 6.89 -7.53
C SER A 123 -17.09 5.59 -8.23
N ASP A 124 -16.17 5.10 -9.05
CA ASP A 124 -16.16 3.78 -9.69
C ASP A 124 -15.28 2.77 -8.93
N HIS A 125 -14.68 3.17 -7.81
CA HIS A 125 -13.86 2.31 -6.95
C HIS A 125 -14.55 2.06 -5.60
N TYR A 126 -14.34 0.86 -5.06
CA TYR A 126 -14.79 0.50 -3.72
C TYR A 126 -13.79 0.99 -2.67
N PRO A 127 -14.21 1.83 -1.69
CA PRO A 127 -13.34 2.26 -0.61
C PRO A 127 -12.73 1.10 0.17
N VAL A 128 -11.42 1.18 0.40
CA VAL A 128 -10.68 0.31 1.30
C VAL A 128 -10.54 1.00 2.65
N SER A 129 -10.73 0.26 3.74
CA SER A 129 -10.58 0.75 5.12
C SER A 129 -9.83 -0.29 5.95
N ALA A 130 -9.01 0.19 6.88
CA ALA A 130 -8.30 -0.65 7.83
C ALA A 130 -8.21 0.03 9.19
N VAL A 131 -8.24 -0.76 10.25
CA VAL A 131 -7.89 -0.38 11.62
C VAL A 131 -6.63 -1.15 11.96
N VAL A 132 -5.55 -0.42 12.25
CA VAL A 132 -4.23 -1.00 12.48
C VAL A 132 -3.68 -0.50 13.79
N ARG A 133 -3.09 -1.41 14.58
CA ARG A 133 -2.35 -1.10 15.79
C ARG A 133 -0.86 -1.22 15.50
N VAL A 134 -0.11 -0.18 15.87
CA VAL A 134 1.34 -0.01 15.67
C VAL A 134 1.99 0.45 16.95
#